data_AF-A0A1F3ZZI3-F1
#
_entry.id   AF-A0A1F3ZZI3-F1
#
_cell.length_a   1.000
_cell.length_b   1.000
_cell.length_c   1.000
_cell.angle_alpha   90.00
_cell.angle_beta   90.00
_cell.angle_gamma   90.00
#
_symmetry.space_group_name_H-M   'P 1'
#
loop_
_entity.id
_entity.type
_entity.pdbx_description
1 polymer ?
#
loop_
_entity_poly.entity_id
_entity_poly.type
_entity_poly.pdbx_seq_one_letter_code
_entity_poly.pdbx_strand_id
1 'polypeptide(L)'
;MFKKLILGTAVAAGAAMLTACAPKNVSYSKDVQPILAKNCSECHAPGKPGFAASGLDTTGYQPLMKGGKFGVLVKPGDALSSALNMLVEGRAHSSIRMPHGKDKLPDGDI
;
A
#
# COMPACT_ATOMS: atom_id res chain seq x y z
N MET A 1 -30.98 -32.39 -58.21
CA MET A 1 -31.64 -32.86 -56.97
C MET A 1 -30.55 -33.57 -56.16
N PHE A 2 -30.06 -33.14 -55.01
CA PHE A 2 -30.70 -32.58 -53.83
C PHE A 2 -29.77 -31.57 -53.11
N LYS A 3 -30.44 -30.69 -52.36
CA LYS A 3 -29.99 -29.46 -51.72
C LYS A 3 -29.83 -29.69 -50.21
N LYS A 4 -28.69 -29.33 -49.62
CA LYS A 4 -28.42 -29.08 -48.18
C LYS A 4 -27.16 -28.18 -48.15
N LEU A 5 -27.09 -26.89 -47.83
CA LEU A 5 -27.61 -26.02 -46.77
C LEU A 5 -27.36 -26.53 -45.35
N ILE A 6 -26.91 -25.61 -44.46
CA ILE A 6 -26.67 -25.69 -43.00
C ILE A 6 -25.16 -25.85 -42.70
N LEU A 7 -24.45 -25.02 -41.93
CA LEU A 7 -24.72 -23.80 -41.16
C LEU A 7 -23.36 -23.14 -40.91
N GLY A 8 -23.22 -21.83 -41.12
CA GLY A 8 -22.00 -21.12 -40.76
C GLY A 8 -21.85 -21.04 -39.23
N THR A 9 -20.80 -21.64 -38.68
CA THR A 9 -20.34 -21.37 -37.32
C THR A 9 -19.65 -20.02 -37.30
N ALA A 10 -20.37 -18.98 -36.89
CA ALA A 10 -19.78 -17.71 -36.52
C ALA A 10 -18.96 -17.90 -35.23
N VAL A 11 -17.63 -17.92 -35.36
CA VAL A 11 -16.74 -17.80 -34.20
C VAL A 11 -16.81 -16.35 -33.74
N ALA A 12 -17.69 -16.07 -32.77
CA ALA A 12 -17.67 -14.81 -32.05
C ALA A 12 -16.40 -14.77 -31.19
N ALA A 13 -15.35 -14.12 -31.70
CA ALA A 13 -14.16 -13.78 -30.93
C ALA A 13 -14.57 -12.76 -29.86
N GLY A 14 -14.94 -13.25 -28.68
CA GLY A 14 -15.11 -12.45 -27.48
C GLY A 14 -13.74 -11.91 -27.07
N ALA A 15 -13.42 -10.69 -27.50
CA ALA A 15 -12.29 -9.94 -26.98
C ALA A 15 -12.57 -9.64 -25.50
N ALA A 16 -12.06 -10.50 -24.62
CA ALA A 16 -11.97 -10.21 -23.20
C ALA A 16 -11.10 -8.96 -23.06
N MET A 17 -11.74 -7.81 -22.85
CA MET A 17 -11.05 -6.59 -22.47
C MET A 17 -10.47 -6.81 -21.08
N LEU A 18 -9.21 -7.25 -21.04
CA LEU A 18 -8.36 -7.13 -19.87
C LEU A 18 -8.16 -5.62 -19.67
N THR A 19 -9.01 -5.00 -18.84
CA THR A 19 -8.73 -3.70 -18.26
C THR A 19 -7.54 -3.86 -17.33
N ALA A 20 -6.34 -3.79 -17.92
CA ALA A 20 -5.12 -3.64 -17.15
C ALA A 20 -5.27 -2.34 -16.35
N CYS A 21 -5.34 -2.45 -15.01
CA CYS A 21 -5.15 -1.30 -14.15
C CYS A 21 -3.75 -0.76 -14.43
N ALA A 22 -3.65 0.27 -15.28
CA ALA A 22 -2.43 1.02 -15.42
C ALA A 22 -2.00 1.47 -14.01
N PRO A 23 -0.73 1.30 -13.62
CA PRO A 23 -0.27 1.81 -12.33
C PRO A 23 -0.56 3.30 -12.30
N LYS A 24 -1.41 3.73 -11.36
CA LYS A 24 -1.65 5.16 -11.14
C LYS A 24 -0.31 5.77 -10.76
N ASN A 25 0.04 6.89 -11.38
CA ASN A 25 1.22 7.66 -10.96
C ASN A 25 0.96 8.19 -9.55
N VAL A 26 1.60 7.57 -8.56
CA VAL A 26 1.50 7.98 -7.15
C VAL A 26 2.53 9.07 -6.88
N SER A 27 2.08 10.20 -6.33
CA SER A 27 2.90 11.29 -5.87
C SER A 27 3.02 11.23 -4.35
N TYR A 28 4.25 11.21 -3.83
CA TYR A 28 4.46 11.21 -2.38
C TYR A 28 3.76 12.40 -1.70
N SER A 29 3.93 13.62 -2.21
CA SER A 29 3.40 14.82 -1.57
C SER A 29 1.88 14.92 -1.63
N LYS A 30 1.25 14.41 -2.69
CA LYS A 30 -0.20 14.50 -2.88
C LYS A 30 -0.98 13.31 -2.33
N ASP A 31 -0.39 12.12 -2.41
CA ASP A 31 -1.12 10.87 -2.12
C ASP A 31 -0.65 10.22 -0.81
N VAL A 32 0.66 10.25 -0.51
CA VAL A 32 1.22 9.51 0.64
C VAL A 32 1.35 10.37 1.89
N GLN A 33 1.95 11.56 1.78
CA GLN A 33 2.19 12.45 2.92
C GLN A 33 0.90 12.82 3.67
N PRO A 34 -0.25 13.08 3.02
CA PRO A 34 -1.50 13.35 3.74
C PRO A 34 -1.96 12.16 4.60
N ILE A 35 -1.80 10.92 4.13
CA ILE A 35 -2.13 9.71 4.88
C ILE A 35 -1.22 9.58 6.09
N LEU A 36 0.09 9.77 5.93
CA LEU A 36 1.07 9.74 7.02
C LEU A 36 0.81 10.84 8.06
N ALA A 37 0.49 12.06 7.60
CA ALA A 37 0.18 13.17 8.48
C ALA A 37 -1.08 12.90 9.32
N LYS A 38 -2.12 12.33 8.71
CA LYS A 38 -3.39 11.99 9.35
C LYS A 38 -3.25 10.84 10.35
N ASN A 39 -2.54 9.77 9.98
CA ASN A 39 -2.59 8.50 10.70
C ASN A 39 -1.34 8.17 11.52
N CYS A 40 -0.18 8.78 11.23
CA CYS A 40 1.11 8.35 11.78
C CYS A 40 1.81 9.46 12.58
N SER A 41 1.80 10.69 12.08
CA SER A 41 2.62 11.78 12.63
C SER A 41 2.22 12.24 14.04
N GLU A 42 1.01 11.89 14.51
CA GLU A 42 0.60 12.09 15.91
C GLU A 42 1.60 11.43 16.89
N CYS A 43 2.11 10.24 16.52
CA CYS A 43 3.03 9.46 17.35
C CYS A 43 4.45 9.35 16.77
N HIS A 44 4.61 9.47 15.44
CA HIS A 44 5.88 9.31 14.73
C HIS A 44 6.46 10.62 14.19
N ALA A 45 6.15 11.76 14.84
CA ALA A 45 6.91 12.99 14.65
C ALA A 45 8.03 13.12 15.72
N PRO A 46 9.11 13.87 15.45
CA PRO A 46 10.17 14.10 16.44
C PRO A 46 9.62 14.55 17.81
N GLY A 47 10.07 13.90 18.87
CA GLY A 47 9.62 14.17 20.25
C GLY A 47 8.31 13.49 20.65
N LYS A 48 7.67 12.71 19.77
CA LYS A 48 6.45 11.93 20.09
C LYS A 48 6.77 10.51 20.55
N PRO A 49 5.84 9.81 21.24
CA PRO A 49 6.11 8.50 21.83
C PRO A 49 6.55 7.42 20.83
N GLY A 50 5.91 7.35 19.66
CA GLY A 50 6.25 6.39 18.60
C GLY A 50 7.62 6.66 17.98
N PHE A 51 7.98 7.94 17.80
CA PHE A 51 9.32 8.34 17.40
C PHE A 51 10.35 7.98 18.48
N ALA A 52 10.07 8.21 19.76
CA ALA A 52 10.99 7.84 20.84
C ALA A 52 11.22 6.32 20.88
N ALA A 53 10.19 5.52 20.66
CA ALA A 53 10.28 4.06 20.65
C ALA A 53 11.04 3.51 19.42
N SER A 54 10.75 4.04 18.22
CA SER A 54 11.20 3.44 16.95
C SER A 54 12.26 4.23 16.20
N GLY A 55 12.41 5.52 16.48
CA GLY A 55 13.19 6.47 15.68
C GLY A 55 12.60 6.79 14.31
N LEU A 56 11.43 6.26 13.96
CA LEU A 56 10.77 6.54 12.69
C LEU A 56 10.14 7.93 12.72
N ASP A 57 10.51 8.75 11.74
CA ASP A 57 9.92 10.06 11.48
C ASP A 57 9.10 10.06 10.19
N THR A 58 7.79 10.30 10.30
CA THR A 58 6.83 10.30 9.19
C THR A 58 6.47 11.70 8.67
N THR A 59 7.19 12.73 9.11
CA THR A 59 6.88 14.13 8.76
C THR A 59 7.40 14.54 7.38
N GLY A 60 8.22 13.70 6.74
CA GLY A 60 8.68 13.93 5.38
C GLY A 60 9.31 12.71 4.72
N TYR A 61 9.54 12.81 3.40
CA TYR A 61 10.04 11.69 2.59
C TYR A 61 11.42 11.21 3.03
N GLN A 62 12.38 12.15 3.15
CA GLN A 62 13.76 11.82 3.51
C GLN A 62 13.86 11.11 4.88
N PRO A 63 13.27 11.63 5.97
CA PRO A 63 13.30 10.92 7.25
C PRO A 63 12.55 9.58 7.22
N LEU A 64 11.41 9.49 6.52
CA LEU A 64 10.68 8.22 6.37
C LEU A 64 11.55 7.15 5.71
N MET A 65 12.20 7.50 4.60
CA MET A 65 13.04 6.58 3.83
C MET A 65 14.36 6.25 4.54
N LYS A 66 14.86 7.14 5.41
CA LYS A 66 16.00 6.87 6.29
C LYS A 66 15.69 5.74 7.29
N GLY A 67 14.43 5.57 7.68
CA GLY A 67 13.99 4.58 8.65
C GLY A 67 14.25 5.00 10.10
N GLY A 68 14.46 4.03 10.98
CA GLY A 68 14.58 4.26 12.42
C GLY A 68 15.61 3.35 13.10
N LYS A 69 15.46 3.18 14.41
CA LYS A 69 16.31 2.34 15.27
C LYS A 69 16.38 0.87 14.83
N PHE A 70 15.37 0.42 14.09
CA PHE A 70 15.27 -0.95 13.59
C PHE A 70 15.69 -1.09 12.12
N GLY A 71 16.33 -0.07 11.55
CA GLY A 71 16.81 -0.06 10.16
C GLY A 71 15.82 0.58 9.19
N VAL A 72 15.80 0.10 7.96
CA VAL A 72 14.93 0.58 6.88
C VAL A 72 13.53 -0.02 7.02
N LEU A 73 12.52 0.85 7.05
CA LEU A 73 11.12 0.42 7.22
C LEU A 73 10.33 0.40 5.91
N VAL A 74 10.77 1.18 4.91
CA VAL A 74 10.21 1.22 3.56
C VAL A 74 11.25 0.70 2.58
N LYS A 75 10.96 -0.41 1.91
CA LYS A 75 11.78 -0.99 0.86
C LYS A 75 11.23 -0.54 -0.50
N PRO A 76 11.97 0.27 -1.28
CA PRO A 76 11.53 0.71 -2.60
C PRO A 76 11.20 -0.48 -3.51
N GLY A 77 10.01 -0.46 -4.12
CA GLY A 77 9.56 -1.52 -5.02
C GLY A 77 9.06 -2.80 -4.35
N ASP A 78 9.14 -2.91 -3.01
CA ASP A 78 8.69 -4.09 -2.26
C ASP A 78 7.82 -3.69 -1.07
N ALA A 79 6.54 -3.42 -1.36
CA ALA A 79 5.54 -3.12 -0.35
C ALA A 79 5.28 -4.31 0.58
N LEU A 80 5.30 -5.54 0.05
CA LEU A 80 4.98 -6.75 0.80
C LEU A 80 6.00 -6.99 1.93
N SER A 81 7.29 -6.81 1.66
CA SER A 81 8.35 -7.03 2.66
C SER A 81 8.80 -5.76 3.39
N SER A 82 8.17 -4.61 3.11
CA SER A 82 8.36 -3.37 3.87
C SER A 82 7.79 -3.52 5.28
N ALA A 83 8.64 -3.34 6.29
CA ALA A 83 8.21 -3.47 7.69
C ALA A 83 7.09 -2.48 8.04
N LEU A 84 7.11 -1.27 7.49
CA LEU A 84 6.02 -0.30 7.66
C LEU A 84 4.66 -0.91 7.29
N ASN A 85 4.55 -1.50 6.11
CA ASN A 85 3.32 -2.11 5.62
C ASN A 85 2.94 -3.35 6.44
N MET A 86 3.91 -4.20 6.80
CA MET A 86 3.65 -5.36 7.67
C MET A 86 3.01 -4.98 9.01
N LEU A 87 3.46 -3.87 9.61
CA LEU A 87 2.96 -3.39 10.90
C LEU A 87 1.53 -2.86 10.78
N VAL A 88 1.23 -2.11 9.70
CA VAL A 88 -0.08 -1.46 9.48
C VAL A 88 -1.14 -2.43 8.96
N GLU A 89 -0.73 -3.40 8.14
CA GLU A 89 -1.60 -4.48 7.64
C GLU A 89 -1.89 -5.55 8.71
N GLY A 90 -1.24 -5.48 9.87
CA GLY A 90 -1.40 -6.47 10.94
C GLY A 90 -0.73 -7.81 10.67
N ARG A 91 0.27 -7.86 9.77
CA ARG A 91 1.08 -9.05 9.48
C ARG A 91 2.24 -9.24 10.46
N ALA A 92 2.44 -8.30 11.39
CA ALA A 92 3.40 -8.39 12.48
C ALA A 92 2.74 -8.86 13.78
N HIS A 93 3.55 -9.24 14.78
CA HIS A 93 3.04 -9.61 16.10
C HIS A 93 2.20 -8.48 16.73
N SER A 94 1.14 -8.84 17.44
CA SER A 94 0.16 -7.89 17.98
C SER A 94 0.76 -6.82 18.91
N SER A 95 1.85 -7.14 19.61
CA SER A 95 2.57 -6.21 20.49
C SER A 95 3.26 -5.05 19.76
N ILE A 96 3.51 -5.19 18.45
CA ILE A 96 4.20 -4.17 17.65
C ILE A 96 3.37 -3.68 16.46
N ARG A 97 2.15 -4.23 16.25
CA ARG A 97 1.26 -3.78 15.18
C ARG A 97 0.97 -2.28 15.29
N MET A 98 0.71 -1.67 14.14
CA MET A 98 0.30 -0.27 14.04
C MET A 98 -1.12 -0.17 13.46
N PRO A 99 -1.90 0.87 13.83
CA PRO A 99 -1.58 1.84 14.88
C PRO A 99 -1.63 1.21 16.29
N HIS A 100 -0.69 1.59 17.15
CA HIS A 100 -0.50 0.92 18.44
C HIS A 100 -1.71 1.12 19.36
N GLY A 101 -2.32 0.02 19.81
CA GLY A 101 -3.48 0.07 20.69
C GLY A 101 -4.75 0.67 20.08
N LYS A 102 -4.80 0.90 18.75
CA LYS A 102 -5.98 1.41 18.04
C LYS A 102 -6.51 0.39 17.04
N ASP A 103 -7.65 0.71 16.44
CA ASP A 103 -8.23 -0.04 15.33
C ASP A 103 -7.38 0.06 14.07
N LYS A 104 -7.61 -0.88 13.14
CA LYS A 104 -6.94 -0.90 11.83
C LYS A 104 -7.30 0.37 11.04
N LEU A 105 -6.34 0.85 10.24
CA LEU A 105 -6.62 1.92 9.29
C LEU A 105 -7.68 1.50 8.25
N PRO A 106 -8.45 2.46 7.70
CA PRO A 106 -9.31 2.21 6.56
C PRO A 106 -8.51 1.59 5.41
N ASP A 107 -9.13 0.68 4.65
CA ASP A 107 -8.43 0.00 3.55
C ASP A 107 -7.90 0.96 2.47
N GLY A 108 -8.51 2.14 2.30
CA GLY A 108 -8.01 3.16 1.38
C GLY A 108 -6.77 3.92 1.85
N ASP A 109 -6.38 3.76 3.13
CA ASP A 109 -5.22 4.41 3.75
C ASP A 109 -4.03 3.43 3.93
N ILE A 110 -4.12 2.19 3.42
CA ILE A 110 -3.09 1.13 3.46
C ILE A 110 -2.67 0.79 2.03
#